data_AF-A0AAP5EBR3-F1
#
_entry.id   AF-A0AAP5EBR3-F1
#
_cell.length_a   1.000
_cell.length_b   1.000
_cell.length_c   1.000
_cell.angle_alpha   90.00
_cell.angle_beta   90.00
_cell.angle_gamma   90.00
#
_symmetry.space_group_name_H-M   'P 1'
#
loop_
_entity.id
_entity.type
_entity.pdbx_description
1 polymer ?
#
loop_
_entity_poly.entity_id
_entity_poly.type
_entity_poly.pdbx_seq_one_letter_code
_entity_poly.pdbx_strand_id
1 'polypeptide(L)'
;MKEAQSHMTWLMLLPMLPGYALMVYPVKSELWQLAVPFLAQNQMLLKIIRHEPISPQMWAVYLVAGFGLAALLWFAAVRRYHQERLAISG
;
A
#
# COMPACT_ATOMS: atom_id res chain seq x y z
N MET A 1 -1.72 -17.34 -34.30
CA MET A 1 -0.63 -16.89 -33.40
C MET A 1 -0.31 -15.40 -33.47
N LYS A 2 -0.48 -14.71 -34.62
CA LYS A 2 -0.18 -13.27 -34.76
C LYS A 2 -1.18 -12.31 -34.08
N GLU A 3 -2.40 -12.74 -33.77
CA GLU A 3 -3.41 -11.89 -33.10
C GLU A 3 -3.21 -11.83 -31.57
N ALA A 4 -2.89 -12.95 -30.92
CA ALA A 4 -2.63 -12.98 -29.47
C ALA A 4 -1.43 -12.11 -29.07
N GLN A 5 -0.44 -11.95 -29.96
CA GLN A 5 0.70 -11.07 -29.73
C GLN A 5 0.32 -9.58 -29.85
N SER A 6 -0.64 -9.20 -30.69
CA SER A 6 -1.14 -7.81 -30.76
C SER A 6 -2.07 -7.50 -29.57
N HIS A 7 -2.83 -8.48 -29.08
CA HIS A 7 -3.62 -8.37 -27.85
C HIS A 7 -2.74 -8.30 -26.59
N MET A 8 -1.53 -8.86 -26.63
CA MET A 8 -0.57 -8.77 -25.53
C MET A 8 -0.20 -7.32 -25.22
N THR A 9 0.01 -6.49 -26.25
CA THR A 9 0.30 -5.06 -26.08
C THR A 9 -0.85 -4.33 -25.39
N TRP A 10 -2.10 -4.63 -25.76
CA TRP A 10 -3.27 -4.05 -25.09
C TRP A 10 -3.43 -4.53 -23.65
N LEU A 11 -3.19 -5.82 -23.38
CA LEU A 11 -3.21 -6.39 -22.04
C LEU A 11 -2.13 -5.80 -21.13
N MET A 12 -0.97 -5.42 -21.68
CA MET A 12 0.11 -4.75 -20.94
C MET A 12 -0.17 -3.25 -20.73
N LEU A 13 -0.83 -2.57 -21.69
CA LEU A 13 -1.14 -1.14 -21.61
C LEU A 13 -2.34 -0.83 -20.70
N LEU A 14 -3.35 -1.71 -20.65
CA LEU A 14 -4.57 -1.55 -19.87
C LEU A 14 -4.32 -1.29 -18.37
N PRO A 15 -3.42 -2.03 -17.67
CA PRO A 15 -3.09 -1.74 -16.27
C PRO A 15 -2.23 -0.46 -16.10
N MET A 16 -1.66 0.10 -17.16
CA MET A 16 -0.88 1.34 -17.10
C MET A 16 -1.76 2.60 -17.17
N LEU A 17 -2.96 2.51 -17.74
CA LEU A 17 -3.88 3.65 -17.90
C LEU A 17 -4.23 4.36 -16.58
N PRO A 18 -4.51 3.65 -15.45
CA PRO A 18 -4.74 4.30 -14.17
C PRO A 18 -3.52 5.10 -13.69
N GLY A 19 -2.30 4.60 -13.94
CA GLY A 19 -1.05 5.30 -13.60
C GLY A 19 -0.91 6.63 -14.34
N TYR A 20 -1.24 6.65 -15.64
CA TYR A 20 -1.26 7.88 -16.44
C TYR A 20 -2.37 8.84 -16.00
N ALA A 21 -3.55 8.35 -15.67
CA ALA A 21 -4.64 9.18 -15.15
C ALA A 21 -4.28 9.86 -13.82
N LEU A 22 -3.62 9.13 -12.92
CA LEU A 22 -3.12 9.66 -11.64
C LEU A 22 -1.97 10.67 -11.83
N MET A 23 -1.22 10.60 -12.94
CA MET A 23 -0.27 11.65 -13.32
C MET A 23 -0.95 12.97 -13.70
N VAL A 24 -2.07 12.91 -14.42
CA VAL A 24 -2.80 14.10 -14.90
C VAL A 24 -3.66 14.72 -13.79
N TYR A 25 -4.28 13.89 -12.95
CA TYR A 25 -5.07 14.33 -11.80
C TYR A 25 -4.36 13.97 -10.50
N PRO A 26 -3.50 14.86 -9.97
CA PRO A 26 -2.88 14.62 -8.68
C PRO A 26 -3.97 14.63 -7.61
N VAL A 27 -4.26 13.45 -7.06
CA VAL A 27 -5.00 13.36 -5.79
C VAL A 27 -4.14 14.08 -4.76
N LYS A 28 -4.66 15.17 -4.19
CA LYS A 28 -3.96 15.91 -3.14
C LYS A 28 -3.61 14.91 -2.02
N SER A 29 -2.32 14.83 -1.69
CA SER A 29 -1.86 13.95 -0.63
C SER A 29 -2.34 14.51 0.70
N GLU A 30 -3.40 13.93 1.25
CA GLU A 30 -3.91 14.27 2.57
C GLU A 30 -3.27 13.39 3.64
N LEU A 31 -3.00 13.94 4.82
CA LEU A 31 -2.29 13.24 5.90
C LEU A 31 -2.97 11.93 6.33
N TRP A 32 -4.31 11.87 6.27
CA TRP A 32 -5.06 10.67 6.64
C TRP A 32 -4.81 9.49 5.67
N GLN A 33 -4.47 9.76 4.41
CA GLN A 33 -4.20 8.71 3.42
C GLN A 33 -2.90 7.96 3.75
N LEU A 34 -1.99 8.60 4.48
CA LEU A 34 -0.73 8.01 4.94
C LEU A 34 -0.92 7.09 6.15
N ALA A 35 -2.08 7.13 6.81
CA ALA A 35 -2.41 6.22 7.90
C ALA A 35 -2.68 4.79 7.41
N VAL A 36 -2.94 4.59 6.12
CA VAL A 36 -3.12 3.28 5.50
C VAL A 36 -1.81 2.90 4.79
N PRO A 37 -1.07 1.86 5.24
CA PRO A 37 0.30 1.60 4.76
C PRO A 37 0.41 1.41 3.24
N PHE A 38 -0.52 0.68 2.64
CA PHE A 38 -0.52 0.45 1.18
C PHE A 38 -0.76 1.74 0.39
N LEU A 39 -1.70 2.57 0.84
CA LEU A 39 -2.01 3.84 0.22
C LEU A 39 -0.85 4.83 0.39
N ALA A 40 -0.23 4.83 1.57
CA ALA A 40 0.93 5.65 1.90
C ALA A 40 2.12 5.35 0.97
N GLN A 41 2.41 4.05 0.76
CA GLN A 41 3.48 3.61 -0.12
C GLN A 41 3.28 4.12 -1.56
N ASN A 42 2.07 4.00 -2.11
CA ASN A 42 1.77 4.49 -3.45
C ASN A 42 1.97 6.01 -3.57
N GLN A 43 1.50 6.78 -2.59
CA GLN A 43 1.63 8.24 -2.60
C GLN A 43 3.09 8.72 -2.45
N MET A 44 3.86 8.10 -1.56
CA MET A 44 5.29 8.42 -1.39
C MET A 44 6.09 8.06 -2.63
N LEU A 45 5.78 6.94 -3.30
CA LEU A 45 6.40 6.54 -4.55
C LEU A 45 6.13 7.57 -5.67
N LEU A 46 4.89 8.03 -5.81
CA LEU A 46 4.54 9.08 -6.76
C LEU A 46 5.30 10.39 -6.50
N LYS A 47 5.47 10.78 -5.23
CA LYS A 47 6.28 11.96 -4.87
C LYS A 47 7.74 11.81 -5.27
N ILE A 48 8.34 10.63 -5.08
CA ILE A 48 9.71 10.34 -5.52
C ILE A 48 9.83 10.46 -7.04
N ILE A 49 8.93 9.83 -7.80
CA ILE A 49 8.93 9.90 -9.27
C ILE A 49 8.83 11.37 -9.74
N ARG A 50 7.99 12.16 -9.06
CA ARG A 50 7.75 13.58 -9.39
C ARG A 50 8.81 14.53 -8.86
N HIS A 51 9.85 14.04 -8.19
CA HIS A 51 10.86 14.87 -7.51
C HIS A 51 10.24 15.88 -6.52
N GLU A 52 9.11 15.52 -5.92
CA GLU A 52 8.47 16.32 -4.87
C GLU A 52 9.09 16.00 -3.50
N PRO A 53 9.35 17.01 -2.66
CA PRO A 53 9.82 16.77 -1.30
C PRO A 53 8.75 16.04 -0.49
N ILE A 54 9.17 14.98 0.20
CA ILE A 54 8.35 14.28 1.20
C ILE A 54 8.61 14.93 2.55
N SER A 55 7.57 15.47 3.19
CA SER A 55 7.75 16.13 4.48
C SER A 55 8.13 15.11 5.57
N PRO A 56 8.91 15.51 6.59
CA PRO A 56 9.21 14.65 7.74
C PRO A 56 7.96 14.15 8.48
N GLN A 57 6.87 14.93 8.43
CA GLN A 57 5.58 14.53 9.03
C GLN A 57 4.97 13.34 8.29
N MET A 58 5.09 13.29 6.96
CA MET A 58 4.58 12.16 6.17
C MET A 58 5.34 10.86 6.51
N TRP A 59 6.65 10.96 6.69
CA TRP A 59 7.49 9.86 7.17
C TRP A 59 7.05 9.37 8.56
N ALA A 60 6.82 10.30 9.49
CA ALA A 60 6.38 9.96 10.84
C ALA A 60 5.03 9.21 10.83
N VAL A 61 4.04 9.72 10.08
CA VAL A 61 2.72 9.06 9.98
C VAL A 61 2.84 7.67 9.36
N TYR A 62 3.60 7.54 8.26
CA TYR A 62 3.83 6.25 7.60
C TYR A 62 4.46 5.22 8.54
N LEU A 63 5.52 5.60 9.25
CA LEU A 63 6.22 4.70 10.17
C LEU A 63 5.34 4.31 11.36
N VAL A 64 4.68 5.28 12.00
CA VAL A 64 3.79 5.01 13.14
C VAL A 64 2.62 4.13 12.74
N ALA A 65 2.00 4.38 11.58
CA ALA A 65 0.90 3.55 11.08
C ALA A 65 1.37 2.13 10.72
N GLY A 66 2.52 1.99 10.05
CA GLY A 66 3.09 0.70 9.67
C GLY A 66 3.48 -0.15 10.89
N PHE A 67 4.25 0.40 11.82
CA PHE A 67 4.63 -0.28 13.05
C PHE A 67 3.42 -0.54 13.96
N GLY A 68 2.49 0.42 14.06
CA GLY A 68 1.26 0.25 14.81
C GLY A 68 0.41 -0.91 14.29
N LEU A 69 0.21 -1.00 12.98
CA LEU A 69 -0.51 -2.11 12.37
C LEU A 69 0.20 -3.45 12.57
N ALA A 70 1.52 -3.49 12.39
CA ALA A 70 2.32 -4.69 12.63
C ALA A 70 2.22 -5.17 14.09
N ALA A 71 2.31 -4.24 15.05
CA ALA A 71 2.18 -4.53 16.47
C ALA A 71 0.77 -5.02 16.82
N LEU A 72 -0.28 -4.41 16.26
CA LEU A 72 -1.67 -4.84 16.45
C LEU A 72 -1.91 -6.26 15.92
N LEU A 73 -1.42 -6.56 14.71
CA LEU A 73 -1.53 -7.89 14.12
C LEU A 73 -0.73 -8.92 14.91
N TRP A 74 0.47 -8.57 15.35
CA TRP A 74 1.28 -9.43 16.21
C TRP A 74 0.58 -9.71 17.55
N PHE A 75 0.07 -8.68 18.22
CA PHE A 75 -0.67 -8.83 19.46
C PHE A 75 -1.93 -9.69 19.28
N ALA A 76 -2.69 -9.47 18.20
CA ALA A 76 -3.85 -10.28 17.85
C ALA A 76 -3.45 -11.76 17.62
N ALA A 77 -2.35 -12.01 16.92
CA ALA A 77 -1.83 -13.35 16.68
C ALA A 77 -1.39 -14.04 17.99
N VAL A 78 -0.64 -13.34 18.86
CA VAL A 78 -0.19 -13.88 20.16
C VAL A 78 -1.38 -14.19 21.07
N ARG A 79 -2.38 -13.29 21.12
CA ARG A 79 -3.62 -13.51 21.87
C ARG A 79 -4.38 -14.72 21.33
N ARG A 80 -4.50 -14.84 20.00
CA ARG A 80 -5.19 -15.96 19.34
C ARG A 80 -4.47 -17.29 19.56
N TYR A 81 -3.14 -17.29 19.58
CA TYR A 81 -2.31 -18.45 19.85
C TYR A 81 -2.45 -18.95 21.30
N HIS A 82 -2.54 -18.03 22.27
CA HIS A 82 -2.82 -18.38 23.67
C HIS A 82 -4.23 -18.97 23.86
N GLN A 83 -5.21 -18.57 23.05
CA GLN A 83 -6.58 -19.10 23.11
C GLN A 83 -6.69 -20.54 22.55
N GLU A 84 -5.85 -20.92 21.58
CA GLU A 84 -5.86 -22.26 20.99
C GLU A 84 -5.27 -23.34 21.92
N ARG A 85 -4.36 -22.96 22.81
CA ARG A 85 -3.72 -23.89 23.75
C ARG A 85 -4.65 -24.44 24.84
N LEU A 86 -5.88 -23.94 24.95
CA LEU A 86 -6.89 -24.45 25.90
C LEU A 86 -7.81 -25.53 25.29
N ALA A 87 -7.81 -25.73 23.96
CA ALA A 87 -8.69 -26.70 23.31
C ALA A 87 -8.04 -28.08 23.03
N ILE A 88 -6.73 -28.21 23.27
CA ILE A 88 -5.93 -29.42 22.95
C ILE A 88 -5.28 -30.07 24.19
N SER A 89 -5.71 -29.68 25.39
CA SER A 89 -5.28 -30.31 26.65
C SER A 89 -6.48 -30.72 27.51
N GLY A 90 -7.48 -31.34 26.88
CA GLY A 90 -8.56 -32.08 27.53
C GLY A 90 -8.60 -33.49 26.98
#